data_AF-A0A0K2SZ42-F1
#
_entry.id   AF-A0A0K2SZ42-F1
#
_cell.length_a   1.000
_cell.length_b   1.000
_cell.length_c   1.000
_cell.angle_alpha   90.00
_cell.angle_beta   90.00
_cell.angle_gamma   90.00
#
_symmetry.space_group_name_H-M   'P 1'
#
loop_
_entity.id
_entity.type
_entity.pdbx_description
1 polymer ?
#
loop_
_entity_poly.entity_id
_entity_poly.type
_entity_poly.pdbx_seq_one_letter_code
_entity_poly.pdbx_strand_id
1 'polypeptide(L)'
;KNVLSGIHFSDNSVEPDDRFFEVSLLFSNINSQSMKYTPVSQSLSNYEIMIPYYGSHGDEHYIRCKQSNKIWFQGMAISCSSGHIVFVELYCGRSTDIEKVIGC
;
A
#
# COMPACT_ATOMS: atom_id res chain seq x y z
N LYS A 1 19.17 21.78 -7.21
CA LYS A 1 18.73 20.38 -7.42
C LYS A 1 17.61 20.11 -6.42
N ASN A 2 16.49 19.55 -6.87
CA ASN A 2 15.35 19.24 -6.00
C ASN A 2 15.72 18.01 -5.14
N VAL A 3 15.64 18.11 -3.81
CA VAL A 3 16.01 17.01 -2.90
C VAL A 3 15.07 15.81 -3.11
N LEU A 4 13.82 16.06 -3.45
CA LEU A 4 12.80 15.01 -3.64
C LEU A 4 13.10 14.10 -4.84
N SER A 5 13.83 14.59 -5.86
CA SER A 5 14.17 13.78 -7.03
C SER A 5 15.36 12.85 -6.82
N GLY A 6 15.96 12.82 -5.62
CA GLY A 6 17.05 11.91 -5.25
C GLY A 6 16.65 10.87 -4.20
N ILE A 7 15.37 10.80 -3.84
CA ILE A 7 14.87 9.83 -2.88
C ILE A 7 14.59 8.52 -3.62
N HIS A 8 15.32 7.47 -3.27
CA HIS A 8 15.14 6.11 -3.74
C HIS A 8 15.05 5.17 -2.54
N PHE A 9 14.06 4.28 -2.55
CA PHE A 9 13.80 3.33 -1.45
C PHE A 9 14.23 1.90 -1.78
N SER A 10 14.81 1.69 -2.97
CA SER A 10 15.26 0.37 -3.44
C SER A 10 16.60 0.47 -4.19
N ASP A 11 17.27 -0.68 -4.30
CA ASP A 11 18.51 -0.83 -5.04
C ASP A 11 18.20 -1.20 -6.49
N ASN A 12 18.49 -0.28 -7.41
CA ASN A 12 18.24 -0.44 -8.85
C ASN A 12 19.15 -1.47 -9.53
N SER A 13 20.11 -2.06 -8.82
CA SER A 13 20.94 -3.15 -9.36
C SER A 13 20.24 -4.51 -9.36
N VAL A 14 19.07 -4.62 -8.73
CA VAL A 14 18.25 -5.82 -8.68
C VAL A 14 17.11 -5.69 -9.69
N GLU A 15 16.83 -6.75 -10.45
CA GLU A 15 15.60 -6.86 -11.25
C GLU A 15 14.53 -7.60 -10.42
N PRO A 16 13.59 -6.88 -9.80
CA PRO A 16 12.56 -7.50 -8.99
C PRO A 16 11.43 -8.08 -9.85
N ASP A 17 10.88 -9.20 -9.41
CA ASP A 17 9.60 -9.73 -9.93
C ASP A 17 8.39 -8.95 -9.40
N ASP A 18 8.60 -8.15 -8.35
CA ASP A 18 7.59 -7.29 -7.73
C ASP A 18 7.48 -5.93 -8.44
N ARG A 19 6.29 -5.64 -8.97
CA ARG A 19 6.00 -4.37 -9.67
C ARG A 19 6.03 -3.14 -8.77
N PHE A 20 5.87 -3.30 -7.46
CA PHE A 20 5.99 -2.22 -6.48
C PHE A 20 7.30 -2.25 -5.68
N PHE A 21 8.32 -2.99 -6.14
CA PHE A 21 9.58 -3.18 -5.41
C PHE A 21 10.20 -1.88 -4.86
N GLU A 22 10.09 -0.77 -5.60
CA GLU A 22 10.59 0.53 -5.13
C GLU A 22 9.97 0.95 -3.79
N VAL A 23 8.71 0.61 -3.52
CA VAL A 23 7.98 0.99 -2.31
C VAL A 23 7.66 -0.19 -1.40
N SER A 24 7.82 -1.42 -1.84
CA SER A 24 7.49 -2.62 -1.07
C SER A 24 8.25 -2.71 0.26
N LEU A 25 9.53 -2.34 0.28
CA LEU A 25 10.32 -2.30 1.51
C LEU A 25 9.77 -1.26 2.51
N LEU A 26 9.32 -0.11 2.01
CA LEU A 26 8.73 0.94 2.83
C LEU A 26 7.43 0.44 3.49
N PHE A 27 6.53 -0.17 2.71
CA PHE A 27 5.29 -0.74 3.24
C PHE A 27 5.53 -1.88 4.22
N SER A 28 6.49 -2.78 3.93
CA SER A 28 6.88 -3.85 4.84
C SER A 28 7.36 -3.31 6.18
N ASN A 29 8.19 -2.26 6.17
CA ASN A 29 8.65 -1.61 7.39
C ASN A 29 7.49 -0.93 8.14
N ILE A 30 6.62 -0.19 7.45
CA ILE A 30 5.45 0.45 8.06
C ILE A 30 4.56 -0.59 8.73
N ASN A 31 4.27 -1.70 8.05
CA ASN A 31 3.44 -2.78 8.56
C ASN A 31 4.10 -3.44 9.79
N SER A 32 5.41 -3.71 9.73
CA SER A 32 6.16 -4.27 10.86
C SER A 32 6.10 -3.37 12.10
N GLN A 33 6.31 -2.05 11.92
CA GLN A 33 6.23 -1.11 13.04
C GLN A 33 4.79 -0.96 13.53
N SER A 34 3.82 -0.87 12.62
CA SER A 34 2.43 -0.69 13.01
C SER A 34 1.90 -1.89 13.79
N MET A 35 2.16 -3.12 13.34
CA MET A 35 1.78 -4.33 14.08
C MET A 35 2.44 -4.41 15.46
N LYS A 36 3.67 -3.90 15.60
CA LYS A 36 4.41 -3.92 16.87
C LYS A 36 3.89 -2.90 17.88
N TYR A 37 3.46 -1.71 17.42
CA TYR A 37 3.16 -0.58 18.29
C TYR A 37 1.68 -0.23 18.38
N THR A 38 0.86 -0.68 17.43
CA THR A 38 -0.59 -0.44 17.46
C THR A 38 -1.23 -1.40 18.47
N PRO A 39 -1.90 -0.90 19.51
CA PRO A 39 -2.65 -1.74 20.41
C PRO A 39 -3.86 -2.29 19.65
N VAL A 40 -3.74 -3.53 19.17
CA VAL A 40 -4.79 -4.19 18.40
C VAL A 40 -6.01 -4.39 19.29
N SER A 41 -6.99 -3.49 19.18
CA SER A 41 -8.31 -3.66 19.77
C SER A 41 -9.03 -4.82 19.10
N GLN A 42 -9.93 -5.51 19.81
CA GLN A 42 -10.63 -6.72 19.33
C GLN A 42 -11.38 -6.59 17.99
N SER A 43 -11.64 -5.37 17.50
CA SER A 43 -12.31 -5.16 16.22
C SER A 43 -11.34 -4.65 15.17
N LEU A 44 -11.12 -5.47 14.14
CA LEU A 44 -10.41 -5.12 12.92
C LEU A 44 -11.41 -4.94 11.77
N SER A 45 -11.18 -3.92 10.97
CA SER A 45 -11.95 -3.64 9.76
C SER A 45 -11.02 -3.62 8.56
N ASN A 46 -11.43 -4.28 7.48
CA ASN A 46 -10.72 -4.27 6.21
C ASN A 46 -11.44 -3.37 5.22
N TYR A 47 -10.69 -2.55 4.50
CA TYR A 47 -11.26 -1.66 3.48
C TYR A 47 -10.22 -1.31 2.41
N GLU A 48 -10.72 -0.92 1.25
CA GLU A 48 -9.90 -0.44 0.15
C GLU A 48 -9.57 1.04 0.33
N ILE A 49 -8.30 1.39 0.08
CA ILE A 49 -7.81 2.76 0.01
C ILE A 49 -7.44 3.12 -1.42
N MET A 50 -7.57 4.41 -1.71
CA MET A 50 -7.37 4.97 -3.04
C MET A 50 -6.32 6.07 -2.96
N ILE A 51 -5.17 5.86 -3.60
CA ILE A 51 -4.05 6.80 -3.59
C ILE A 51 -4.03 7.51 -4.95
N PRO A 52 -4.27 8.83 -5.00
CA PRO A 52 -4.28 9.56 -6.26
C PRO A 52 -2.88 9.61 -6.85
N TYR A 53 -2.76 9.33 -8.13
CA TYR A 53 -1.51 9.43 -8.86
C TYR A 53 -1.70 10.18 -10.17
N TYR A 54 -0.69 10.97 -10.53
CA TYR A 54 -0.73 11.90 -11.67
C TYR A 54 0.33 11.58 -12.73
N GLY A 55 1.09 10.50 -12.53
CA GLY A 55 2.09 10.01 -13.48
C GLY A 55 1.51 8.94 -14.41
N SER A 56 2.39 8.12 -14.97
CA SER A 56 2.03 6.95 -15.76
C SER A 56 2.73 5.71 -15.21
N HIS A 57 1.96 4.68 -14.91
CA HIS A 57 2.37 3.41 -14.34
C HIS A 57 1.43 2.30 -14.83
N GLY A 58 1.92 1.07 -14.96
CA GLY A 58 1.15 -0.04 -15.54
C GLY A 58 -0.01 -0.54 -14.67
N ASP A 59 0.15 -0.50 -13.34
CA ASP A 59 -0.83 -0.98 -12.35
C ASP A 59 -1.80 0.10 -11.86
N GLU A 60 -2.02 1.10 -12.69
CA GLU A 60 -2.93 2.20 -12.45
C GLU A 60 -4.38 1.81 -12.72
N HIS A 61 -5.29 2.10 -11.78
CA HIS A 61 -6.70 1.72 -11.89
C HIS A 61 -7.61 2.92 -12.14
N TYR A 62 -8.47 2.79 -13.16
CA TYR A 62 -9.57 3.70 -13.40
C TYR A 62 -10.82 3.24 -12.64
N ILE A 63 -11.29 4.05 -11.70
CA ILE A 63 -12.52 3.75 -10.94
C ILE A 63 -13.62 4.72 -11.35
N ARG A 64 -14.62 4.17 -12.06
CA ARG A 64 -15.73 4.93 -12.69
C ARG A 64 -16.51 5.86 -11.74
N CYS A 65 -16.58 5.52 -10.46
CA CYS A 65 -17.35 6.28 -9.46
C CYS A 65 -16.52 7.25 -8.62
N LYS A 66 -15.22 7.42 -8.94
CA LYS A 66 -14.34 8.42 -8.33
C LYS A 66 -14.13 9.59 -9.30
N GLN A 67 -13.48 10.65 -8.83
CA GLN A 67 -13.20 11.83 -9.65
C GLN A 67 -12.59 11.41 -10.98
N SER A 68 -13.33 11.65 -12.07
CA SER A 68 -13.17 11.01 -13.38
C SER A 68 -11.86 11.32 -14.10
N ASN A 69 -11.13 12.35 -13.64
CA ASN A 69 -9.91 12.84 -14.26
C ASN A 69 -8.65 12.40 -13.49
N LYS A 70 -8.75 11.36 -12.64
CA LYS A 70 -7.65 10.87 -11.83
C LYS A 70 -7.48 9.38 -12.01
N ILE A 71 -6.22 8.98 -12.05
CA ILE A 71 -5.83 7.60 -11.99
C ILE A 71 -5.38 7.31 -10.57
N TRP A 72 -5.60 6.08 -10.12
CA TRP A 72 -5.44 5.73 -8.72
C TRP A 72 -4.65 4.45 -8.58
N PHE A 73 -3.82 4.40 -7.54
CA PHE A 73 -3.40 3.13 -6.98
C PHE A 73 -4.43 2.69 -5.95
N GLN A 74 -4.81 1.43 -6.05
CA GLN A 74 -5.64 0.79 -5.06
C GLN A 74 -4.73 0.13 -4.03
N GLY A 75 -5.06 0.26 -2.76
CA GLY A 75 -4.46 -0.51 -1.69
C GLY A 75 -5.54 -1.15 -0.83
N MET A 76 -5.20 -2.20 -0.11
CA MET A 76 -6.03 -2.68 0.99
C MET A 76 -5.41 -2.22 2.30
N ALA A 77 -6.24 -1.75 3.22
CA ALA A 77 -5.84 -1.42 4.57
C ALA A 77 -6.67 -2.19 5.59
N ILE A 78 -6.02 -2.52 6.70
CA ILE A 78 -6.64 -3.06 7.91
C ILE A 78 -6.49 -2.00 8.99
N SER A 79 -7.60 -1.62 9.62
CA SER A 79 -7.57 -0.69 10.76
C SER A 79 -8.21 -1.27 12.01
N CYS A 80 -7.72 -0.84 13.17
CA CYS A 80 -8.39 -1.02 14.44
C CYS A 80 -9.59 -0.06 14.58
N SER A 81 -10.51 -0.37 15.50
CA SER A 81 -11.62 0.53 15.86
C SER A 81 -11.16 1.89 16.41
N SER A 82 -9.91 1.99 16.87
CA SER A 82 -9.26 3.23 17.27
C SER A 82 -8.86 4.13 16.08
N GLY A 83 -9.05 3.67 14.84
CA GLY A 83 -8.69 4.38 13.61
C GLY A 83 -7.22 4.20 13.17
N HIS A 84 -6.42 3.44 13.91
CA HIS A 84 -5.03 3.15 13.54
C HIS A 84 -4.99 2.09 12.43
N ILE A 85 -4.17 2.33 11.40
CA ILE A 85 -3.92 1.36 10.32
C ILE A 85 -2.86 0.38 10.80
N VAL A 86 -3.23 -0.89 10.92
CA VAL A 86 -2.36 -1.99 11.35
C VAL A 86 -1.53 -2.52 10.18
N PHE A 87 -2.15 -2.59 9.01
CA PHE A 87 -1.55 -3.17 7.82
C PHE A 87 -2.06 -2.46 6.59
N VAL A 88 -1.19 -2.28 5.60
CA VAL A 88 -1.53 -1.78 4.28
C VAL A 88 -0.71 -2.50 3.21
N GLU A 89 -1.36 -2.85 2.11
CA GLU A 89 -0.75 -3.50 0.95
C GLU A 89 -1.25 -2.84 -0.33
N LEU A 90 -0.35 -2.60 -1.29
CA LEU A 90 -0.72 -2.08 -2.60
C LEU A 90 -1.26 -3.22 -3.47
N TYR A 91 -2.38 -2.95 -4.13
CA TYR A 91 -3.03 -3.90 -5.02
C TYR A 91 -2.43 -3.82 -6.42
N CYS A 92 -1.88 -4.94 -6.90
CA CYS A 92 -1.27 -5.03 -8.24
C CYS A 92 -2.20 -5.66 -9.30
N GLY A 93 -3.51 -5.78 -9.06
CA GLY A 93 -4.37 -6.59 -9.94
C GLY A 93 -4.08 -8.10 -9.93
N ARG A 94 -3.40 -8.58 -8.87
CA ARG A 94 -3.15 -10.01 -8.55
C ARG A 94 -3.63 -10.29 -7.12
N SER A 95 -3.54 -11.55 -6.67
CA SER A 95 -3.86 -11.94 -5.30
C SER A 95 -3.11 -11.08 -4.26
N THR A 96 -3.79 -10.74 -3.17
CA THR A 96 -3.27 -9.99 -2.03
C THR A 96 -3.03 -10.91 -0.84
N ASP A 97 -2.03 -10.60 -0.02
CA ASP A 97 -1.62 -11.45 1.11
C ASP A 97 -2.36 -11.15 2.43
N ILE A 98 -3.40 -10.32 2.38
CA ILE A 98 -4.26 -9.95 3.52
C ILE A 98 -4.75 -11.14 4.35
N GLU A 99 -5.07 -12.28 3.72
CA GLU A 99 -5.56 -13.47 4.43
C GLU A 99 -4.52 -13.99 5.45
N LYS A 100 -3.23 -13.85 5.15
CA LYS A 100 -2.13 -14.24 6.06
C LYS A 100 -2.07 -13.37 7.30
N VAL A 101 -2.58 -12.13 7.23
CA VAL A 101 -2.55 -11.16 8.34
C VAL A 101 -3.74 -11.36 9.29
N ILE A 102 -4.87 -11.81 8.78
CA ILE A 102 -6.12 -11.93 9.56
C ILE A 102 -6.22 -13.29 10.28
N GLY A 103 -5.45 -14.30 9.86
CA GLY A 103 -5.41 -15.60 10.53
C GLY A 103 -6.76 -16.34 10.47
N CYS A 104 -7.21 -16.65 9.26
CA CYS A 104 -8.23 -17.68 9.02
C CYS A 104 -7.58 -18.93 8.44
#